data_AF-A0A936DUL3-F1
#
_entry.id   AF-A0A936DUL3-F1
#
_cell.length_a   1.000
_cell.length_b   1.000
_cell.length_c   1.000
_cell.angle_alpha   90.00
_cell.angle_beta   90.00
_cell.angle_gamma   90.00
#
_symmetry.space_group_name_H-M   'P 1'
#
loop_
_entity.id
_entity.type
_entity.pdbx_description
1 polymer ?
#
loop_
_entity_poly.entity_id
_entity_poly.type
_entity_poly.pdbx_seq_one_letter_code
_entity_poly.pdbx_strand_id
1 'polypeptide(L)' 'MKIVLKPFAYCFLLVLSLGGASFFVSGQQSGPAGQINPAERYAKSEYQIPMRDGVKLHTVVYAPKDATTTYPF' A
#
# COMPACT_ATOMS: atom_id res chain seq x y z
N MET A 1 54.69 -30.91 10.82
CA MET A 1 55.01 -29.63 10.15
C MET A 1 53.99 -29.44 9.03
N LYS A 2 53.38 -28.25 8.96
CA LYS A 2 52.44 -27.73 7.94
C LYS A 2 50.93 -27.95 8.17
N ILE A 3 50.37 -26.93 8.82
CA ILE A 3 49.36 -26.02 8.25
C ILE A 3 47.88 -26.46 8.39
N VAL A 4 47.39 -26.12 9.59
CA VAL A 4 46.00 -25.92 9.99
C VAL A 4 45.45 -24.68 9.25
N LEU A 5 44.70 -24.86 8.16
CA LEU A 5 44.05 -23.74 7.44
C LEU A 5 42.64 -24.06 6.92
N LYS A 6 41.97 -25.06 7.49
CA LYS A 6 40.56 -25.34 7.15
C LYS A 6 39.57 -25.49 8.34
N PRO A 7 39.86 -25.09 9.60
CA PRO A 7 38.81 -25.10 10.62
C PRO A 7 37.90 -23.85 10.54
N PHE A 8 38.43 -22.70 10.07
CA PHE A 8 37.65 -21.46 9.96
C PHE A 8 36.62 -21.49 8.81
N ALA A 9 36.94 -22.20 7.71
CA ALA A 9 36.05 -22.35 6.55
C ALA A 9 34.80 -23.19 6.85
N TYR A 10 34.90 -24.15 7.79
CA TYR A 10 33.78 -25.04 8.14
C TYR A 10 32.75 -24.37 9.06
N CYS A 11 33.17 -23.45 9.95
CA CYS A 11 32.21 -22.62 10.70
C CYS A 11 31.44 -21.66 9.78
N PHE A 12 32.07 -21.15 8.72
CA PHE A 12 31.40 -20.27 7.76
C PHE A 12 30.36 -21.02 6.91
N LEU A 13 30.63 -22.29 6.54
CA LEU A 13 29.69 -23.15 5.82
C LEU A 13 28.56 -23.73 6.68
N LEU A 14 28.77 -23.89 7.99
CA LEU A 14 27.76 -24.41 8.92
C LEU A 14 26.77 -23.34 9.41
N VAL A 15 27.16 -22.06 9.39
CA VAL A 15 26.26 -20.93 9.72
C VAL A 15 25.34 -20.54 8.54
N LEU A 16 25.74 -20.86 7.29
CA LEU A 16 24.95 -20.53 6.10
C LEU A 16 23.74 -21.46 5.88
N SER A 17 23.73 -22.68 6.44
CA SER A 17 22.64 -23.66 6.23
C SER A 17 21.47 -23.57 7.22
N LEU A 18 21.62 -22.85 8.35
CA LEU A 18 20.57 -22.76 9.39
C LEU A 18 19.78 -21.43 9.39
N GLY A 19 20.16 -20.43 8.59
CA GLY A 19 19.58 -19.08 8.65
C GLY A 19 18.48 -18.74 7.65
N GLY A 20 17.98 -19.70 6.86
CA GLY A 20 17.27 -19.40 5.61
C GLY A 20 15.76 -19.69 5.53
N ALA A 21 15.04 -19.93 6.64
CA ALA A 21 13.69 -20.51 6.55
C ALA A 21 12.59 -19.86 7.42
N SER A 22 12.61 -18.54 7.67
CA SER A 22 11.55 -17.93 8.51
C SER A 22 10.93 -16.61 8.05
N PHE A 23 11.15 -16.17 6.81
CA PHE A 23 10.48 -14.95 6.32
C PHE A 23 9.87 -15.11 4.93
N PHE A 24 9.04 -16.13 4.72
CA PHE A 24 8.01 -16.02 3.68
C PHE A 24 6.70 -15.62 4.34
N VAL A 25 6.52 -14.30 4.50
CA VAL A 25 5.20 -13.74 4.78
C VAL A 25 4.41 -13.79 3.46
N SER A 26 3.43 -14.69 3.38
CA SER A 26 2.49 -14.70 2.26
C SER A 26 1.51 -13.55 2.47
N GLY A 27 1.80 -12.37 1.91
CA GLY A 27 0.80 -11.32 1.81
C GLY A 27 -0.42 -11.86 1.06
N GLN A 28 -1.62 -11.69 1.60
CA GLN A 28 -2.84 -12.04 0.88
C GLN A 28 -2.86 -11.24 -0.42
N GLN A 29 -2.72 -11.94 -1.55
CA GLN A 29 -3.00 -11.38 -2.86
C GLN A 29 -4.50 -11.14 -2.88
N SER A 30 -4.90 -9.91 -2.52
CA SER A 30 -6.23 -9.39 -2.81
C SER A 30 -6.48 -9.71 -4.27
N GLY A 31 -7.42 -10.63 -4.53
CA GLY A 31 -7.84 -11.01 -5.88
C GLY A 31 -8.27 -9.77 -6.66
N PRO A 32 -8.66 -9.90 -7.94
CA PRO A 32 -9.14 -8.76 -8.70
C PRO A 32 -10.48 -8.29 -8.09
N ALA A 33 -10.42 -7.56 -6.98
CA ALA A 33 -11.39 -6.55 -6.65
C ALA A 33 -11.32 -5.63 -7.87
N GLY A 34 -12.28 -5.82 -8.80
CA GLY A 34 -12.32 -5.10 -10.06
C GLY A 34 -11.96 -3.66 -9.74
N GLN A 35 -10.89 -3.16 -10.35
CA GLN A 35 -10.30 -1.89 -9.99
C GLN A 35 -11.35 -0.81 -10.29
N ILE A 36 -12.20 -0.49 -9.30
CA ILE A 36 -13.22 0.53 -9.45
C ILE A 36 -12.43 1.84 -9.43
N ASN A 37 -12.09 2.34 -10.60
CA ASN A 37 -11.51 3.66 -10.74
C ASN A 37 -12.64 4.66 -10.43
N PRO A 38 -12.65 5.33 -9.26
CA PRO A 38 -13.74 6.23 -8.91
C PRO A 38 -13.84 7.39 -9.91
N ALA A 39 -12.74 7.75 -10.56
CA ALA A 39 -12.68 8.73 -11.63
C ALA A 39 -13.51 8.35 -12.87
N GLU A 40 -13.81 7.07 -13.10
CA GLU A 40 -14.64 6.65 -14.22
C GLU A 40 -16.12 6.96 -13.95
N ARG A 41 -16.58 6.75 -12.72
CA ARG A 41 -18.01 6.84 -12.34
C ARG A 41 -18.42 8.16 -11.67
N TYR A 42 -17.48 8.88 -11.07
CA TYR A 42 -17.75 10.08 -10.29
C TYR A 42 -16.98 11.29 -10.82
N ALA A 43 -17.62 12.45 -10.83
CA ALA A 43 -16.98 13.73 -11.02
C ALA A 43 -16.41 14.22 -9.68
N LYS A 44 -15.16 14.70 -9.69
CA LYS A 44 -14.48 15.27 -8.53
C LYS A 44 -14.55 16.79 -8.60
N SER A 45 -14.93 17.43 -7.51
CA SER A 45 -14.89 18.89 -7.37
C SER A 45 -14.20 19.28 -6.07
N GLU A 46 -13.44 20.37 -6.10
CA GLU A 46 -12.67 20.84 -4.95
C GLU A 46 -13.11 22.25 -4.56
N TYR A 47 -13.27 22.46 -3.25
CA TYR A 47 -13.76 23.70 -2.69
C TYR A 47 -12.90 24.14 -1.50
N GLN A 48 -12.94 25.45 -1.26
CA GLN A 48 -12.35 26.09 -0.08
C GLN A 48 -13.47 26.68 0.74
N ILE A 49 -13.94 25.93 1.75
CA ILE A 49 -15.09 26.35 2.55
C ILE A 49 -14.59 27.29 3.65
N PRO A 50 -15.02 28.57 3.66
CA PRO A 50 -14.63 29.49 4.72
C PRO A 50 -15.38 29.15 6.01
N MET A 51 -14.64 29.07 7.09
CA MET A 51 -15.16 28.87 8.43
C MET A 51 -15.43 30.22 9.10
N ARG A 52 -16.18 30.20 10.21
CA ARG A 52 -16.52 31.40 11.00
C ARG A 52 -15.27 32.14 11.51
N ASP A 53 -14.20 31.41 11.79
CA ASP A 53 -12.92 31.92 12.29
C ASP A 53 -11.97 32.41 11.17
N GLY A 54 -12.40 32.34 9.90
CA GLY A 54 -11.60 32.77 8.74
C GLY A 54 -10.67 31.70 8.18
N VAL A 55 -10.58 30.51 8.79
CA VAL A 55 -9.84 29.38 8.22
C VAL A 55 -10.60 28.83 7.02
N LYS A 56 -9.88 28.34 6.00
CA LYS A 56 -10.48 27.71 4.82
C LYS A 56 -10.20 26.20 4.84
N LEU A 57 -11.26 25.41 4.76
CA LEU A 57 -11.16 23.96 4.66
C LEU A 57 -11.06 23.53 3.20
N HIS A 58 -10.02 22.77 2.88
CA HIS A 58 -9.96 22.03 1.62
C HIS A 58 -10.97 20.89 1.68
N THR A 59 -11.92 20.89 0.74
CA THR A 59 -13.00 19.91 0.68
C THR A 59 -13.08 19.34 -0.71
N VAL A 60 -13.17 18.01 -0.80
CA VAL A 60 -13.36 17.29 -2.07
C VAL A 60 -14.73 16.65 -2.06
N VAL A 61 -15.53 16.94 -3.09
CA VAL A 61 -16.86 16.36 -3.32
C VAL A 61 -16.82 15.42 -4.51
N TYR A 62 -17.42 14.24 -4.38
CA TYR A 62 -17.60 13.28 -5.45
C TYR A 62 -19.08 13.14 -5.77
N ALA A 63 -19.48 13.49 -7.00
CA ALA A 63 -20.86 13.33 -7.48
C ALA A 63 -20.91 12.27 -8.59
N PRO A 64 -21.93 11.38 -8.61
CA PRO A 64 -22.11 10.44 -9.71
C PRO A 64 -22.21 11.18 -11.04
N LYS A 65 -21.54 10.68 -12.08
CA LYS A 65 -21.67 11.24 -13.44
C LYS A 65 -23.05 10.92 -14.05
N ASP A 66 -23.63 9.81 -13.64
CA ASP A 66 -24.93 9.35 -14.12
C ASP A 66 -26.02 9.96 -13.22
N ALA A 67 -26.76 10.93 -13.76
CA ALA A 67 -27.84 11.64 -13.05
C ALA A 67 -29.19 10.90 -13.09
N THR A 68 -29.17 9.58 -13.24
CA THR A 68 -30.38 8.74 -13.38
C THR A 68 -31.26 8.78 -12.13
N THR A 69 -30.67 9.09 -10.98
CA THR A 69 -31.36 9.23 -9.69
C THR A 69 -31.16 10.64 -9.16
N THR A 70 -32.24 11.27 -8.69
CA THR A 70 -32.14 12.52 -7.94
C THR A 70 -31.58 12.23 -6.56
N TYR A 71 -30.41 12.79 -6.26
CA TYR A 71 -29.79 12.72 -4.95
C TYR A 71 -30.19 13.95 -4.11
N PRO A 72 -30.33 13.80 -2.78
CA PRO A 72 -30.55 14.94 -1.90
C PRO A 72 -29.36 15.90 -1.98
N PHE A 73 -29.66 17.20 -1.96
CA PHE A 73 -28.69 18.30 -1.99
C PHE A 73 -28.62 19.02 -0.62
#